data_AF-A0A849WPT4-F1
#
_entry.id   AF-A0A849WPT4-F1
#
_cell.length_a   1.000
_cell.length_b   1.000
_cell.length_c   1.000
_cell.angle_alpha   90.00
_cell.angle_beta   90.00
_cell.angle_gamma   90.00
#
_symmetry.space_group_name_H-M   'P 1'
#
loop_
_entity.id
_entity.type
_entity.pdbx_description
1 polymer ?
#
loop_
_entity_poly.entity_id
_entity_poly.type
_entity_poly.pdbx_seq_one_letter_code
_entity_poly.pdbx_strand_id
1 'polypeptide(L)'
;MSQYDANEIFDFLSQTPEKGLRQLMLDPKKFTEVHFNMLLKIIRTTKKDSFVDFYNKNEFPKIKFNPNEVALKEGFWQACSQTLAAKGIISPVVKAA
;
A
#
# COMPACT_ATOMS: atom_id res chain seq x y z
N MET A 1 10.91 2.83 10.68
CA MET A 1 11.35 1.67 9.90
C MET A 1 10.12 0.86 9.56
N SER A 2 9.78 0.74 8.28
CA SER A 2 8.65 -0.10 7.87
C SER A 2 8.94 -1.56 8.26
N GLN A 3 7.98 -2.20 8.91
CA GLN A 3 8.13 -3.56 9.42
C GLN A 3 8.04 -4.63 8.32
N TYR A 4 7.73 -4.25 7.08
CA TYR A 4 7.43 -5.15 5.97
C TYR A 4 8.25 -4.80 4.74
N ASP A 5 8.52 -5.79 3.87
CA ASP A 5 9.32 -5.57 2.67
C ASP A 5 8.51 -4.84 1.59
N ALA A 6 8.91 -3.59 1.33
CA ALA A 6 8.26 -2.74 0.35
C ALA A 6 8.38 -3.27 -1.09
N ASN A 7 9.41 -4.05 -1.42
CA ASN A 7 9.58 -4.65 -2.73
C ASN A 7 8.56 -5.76 -2.94
N GLU A 8 8.41 -6.65 -1.96
CA GLU A 8 7.43 -7.75 -2.02
C GLU A 8 6.00 -7.20 -2.09
N ILE A 9 5.72 -6.14 -1.30
CA ILE A 9 4.44 -5.41 -1.38
C ILE A 9 4.21 -4.93 -2.81
N PHE A 10 5.17 -4.22 -3.40
CA PHE A 10 4.99 -3.67 -4.76
C PHE A 10 4.82 -4.77 -5.81
N ASP A 11 5.61 -5.83 -5.76
CA ASP A 11 5.51 -6.95 -6.72
C ASP A 11 4.14 -7.62 -6.61
N PHE A 12 3.69 -7.95 -5.39
CA PHE A 12 2.37 -8.54 -5.17
C PHE A 12 1.25 -7.65 -5.71
N LEU A 13 1.30 -6.36 -5.37
CA LEU A 13 0.27 -5.40 -5.78
C LEU A 13 0.29 -5.11 -7.29
N SER A 14 1.44 -5.23 -7.94
CA SER A 14 1.56 -4.99 -9.39
C SER A 14 1.21 -6.22 -10.22
N GLN A 15 1.45 -7.42 -9.70
CA GLN A 15 1.20 -8.70 -10.39
C GLN A 15 -0.22 -9.23 -10.14
N THR A 16 -0.85 -8.87 -9.02
CA THR A 16 -2.19 -9.36 -8.69
C THR A 16 -3.25 -8.57 -9.46
N PRO A 17 -4.21 -9.24 -10.12
CA PRO A 17 -5.30 -8.56 -10.81
C PRO A 17 -6.13 -7.67 -9.88
N GLU A 18 -6.56 -6.51 -10.38
CA GLU A 18 -7.31 -5.51 -9.60
C GLU A 18 -8.52 -6.11 -8.87
N LYS A 19 -9.30 -6.96 -9.55
CA LYS A 19 -10.47 -7.63 -8.95
C LYS A 19 -10.10 -8.48 -7.75
N GLY A 20 -8.98 -9.20 -7.82
CA GLY A 20 -8.46 -10.02 -6.72
C GLY A 20 -7.97 -9.16 -5.56
N LEU A 21 -7.19 -8.11 -5.86
CA LEU A 21 -6.74 -7.15 -4.85
C LEU A 21 -7.91 -6.48 -4.14
N ARG A 22 -8.95 -6.10 -4.89
CA ARG A 22 -10.15 -5.45 -4.32
C ARG A 22 -10.85 -6.37 -3.33
N GLN A 23 -11.07 -7.64 -3.69
CA GLN A 23 -11.68 -8.62 -2.78
C GLN A 23 -10.81 -8.92 -1.56
N LEU A 24 -9.49 -8.86 -1.73
CA LEU A 24 -8.54 -9.20 -0.68
C LEU A 24 -8.34 -8.06 0.32
N MET A 25 -8.19 -6.83 -0.17
CA MET A 25 -7.81 -5.67 0.62
C MET A 25 -8.99 -4.84 1.10
N LEU A 26 -10.15 -4.85 0.42
CA LEU A 26 -11.28 -4.05 0.90
C LEU A 26 -11.75 -4.54 2.26
N ASP A 27 -11.71 -3.63 3.22
CA ASP A 27 -12.27 -3.79 4.54
C ASP A 27 -13.07 -2.54 4.89
N PRO A 28 -14.39 -2.64 5.15
CA PRO A 28 -15.25 -1.49 5.36
C PRO A 28 -14.88 -0.65 6.58
N LYS A 29 -14.05 -1.17 7.51
CA LYS A 29 -13.62 -0.46 8.72
C LYS A 29 -12.16 0.00 8.67
N LYS A 30 -11.29 -0.68 7.92
CA LYS A 30 -9.84 -0.45 7.94
C LYS A 30 -9.26 0.00 6.60
N PHE A 31 -9.83 -0.44 5.48
CA PHE A 31 -9.27 -0.18 4.16
C PHE A 31 -10.38 -0.05 3.13
N THR A 32 -10.94 1.15 3.07
CA THR A 32 -12.11 1.47 2.24
C THR A 32 -11.75 1.57 0.76
N GLU A 33 -12.78 1.73 -0.08
CA GLU A 33 -12.62 1.92 -1.52
C GLU A 33 -11.75 3.13 -1.88
N VAL A 34 -11.77 4.18 -1.06
CA VAL A 34 -10.91 5.35 -1.25
C VAL A 34 -9.43 4.99 -1.06
N HIS A 35 -9.10 4.18 -0.04
CA HIS A 35 -7.75 3.68 0.15
C HIS A 35 -7.31 2.81 -1.02
N PHE A 36 -8.18 1.91 -1.47
CA PHE A 36 -7.88 1.02 -2.58
C PHE A 36 -7.62 1.77 -3.89
N ASN A 37 -8.46 2.74 -4.22
CA ASN A 37 -8.29 3.57 -5.41
C ASN A 37 -6.99 4.40 -5.34
N MET A 38 -6.67 4.95 -4.15
CA MET A 38 -5.42 5.67 -3.91
C MET A 38 -4.20 4.76 -4.11
N LEU A 39 -4.25 3.52 -3.59
CA LEU A 39 -3.18 2.53 -3.72
C LEU A 39 -2.91 2.19 -5.19
N LEU A 40 -3.97 1.82 -5.93
CA LEU A 40 -3.86 1.50 -7.36
C LEU A 40 -3.27 2.66 -8.16
N LYS A 41 -3.69 3.88 -7.85
CA LYS A 41 -3.20 5.08 -8.50
C LYS A 41 -1.71 5.28 -8.25
N ILE A 42 -1.23 5.05 -7.02
CA ILE A 42 0.21 5.10 -6.71
C ILE A 42 0.94 4.02 -7.51
N ILE A 43 0.54 2.75 -7.41
CA ILE A 43 1.23 1.63 -8.09
C ILE A 43 1.30 1.83 -9.61
N ARG A 44 0.21 2.33 -10.23
CA ARG A 44 0.16 2.57 -11.68
C ARG A 44 0.99 3.76 -12.14
N THR A 45 1.30 4.70 -11.25
CA THR A 45 2.01 5.94 -11.61
C THR A 45 3.47 5.94 -11.17
N THR A 46 3.84 5.08 -10.21
CA THR A 46 5.20 5.00 -9.66
C THR A 46 5.90 3.73 -10.12
N LYS A 47 7.22 3.81 -10.28
CA LYS A 47 8.07 2.63 -10.45
C LYS A 47 8.36 1.98 -9.09
N LYS A 48 8.80 0.72 -9.12
CA LYS A 48 9.13 -0.07 -7.93
C LYS A 48 10.07 0.66 -6.98
N ASP A 49 11.24 1.13 -7.44
CA ASP A 49 12.19 1.87 -6.61
C ASP A 49 11.57 3.09 -5.94
N SER A 50 10.80 3.88 -6.70
CA SER A 50 10.13 5.06 -6.13
C SER A 50 9.07 4.69 -5.11
N PHE A 51 8.31 3.62 -5.35
CA PHE A 51 7.34 3.12 -4.38
C PHE A 51 8.01 2.70 -3.07
N VAL A 52 9.13 1.98 -3.16
CA VAL A 52 9.91 1.55 -2.00
C VAL A 52 10.38 2.75 -1.19
N ASP A 53 10.90 3.80 -1.86
CA ASP A 53 11.27 5.06 -1.21
C ASP A 53 10.09 5.73 -0.52
N PHE A 54 8.95 5.89 -1.22
CA PHE A 54 7.75 6.51 -0.67
C PHE A 54 7.21 5.74 0.53
N TYR A 55 7.13 4.42 0.44
CA TYR A 55 6.66 3.55 1.51
C TYR A 55 7.59 3.63 2.74
N ASN A 56 8.91 3.57 2.55
CA ASN A 56 9.87 3.59 3.66
C ASN A 56 9.97 4.96 4.34
N LYS A 57 9.80 6.05 3.59
CA LYS A 57 9.86 7.42 4.09
C LYS A 57 8.49 7.96 4.54
N ASN A 58 7.42 7.19 4.40
CA ASN A 58 6.03 7.65 4.56
C ASN A 58 5.71 8.87 3.67
N GLU A 59 6.34 8.93 2.50
CA GLU A 59 6.09 9.97 1.51
C GLU A 59 5.09 9.50 0.46
N PHE A 60 4.70 10.39 -0.43
CA PHE A 60 3.78 10.09 -1.53
C PHE A 60 4.34 10.63 -2.85
N PRO A 61 4.05 9.96 -3.97
CA PRO A 61 4.43 10.48 -5.27
C PRO A 61 3.81 11.85 -5.53
N LYS A 62 4.48 12.66 -6.37
CA LYS A 62 3.99 13.97 -6.83
C LYS A 62 2.88 13.82 -7.88
N ILE A 63 1.77 13.20 -7.50
CA ILE A 63 0.57 13.03 -8.31
C ILE A 63 -0.60 13.82 -7.70
N LYS A 64 -1.58 14.15 -8.54
CA LYS A 64 -2.77 14.88 -8.09
C LYS A 64 -3.68 13.96 -7.28
N PHE A 65 -3.78 14.17 -5.98
CA PHE A 65 -4.75 13.50 -5.09
C PHE A 65 -6.03 14.34 -4.99
N ASN A 66 -7.17 13.67 -4.87
CA ASN A 66 -8.44 14.31 -4.55
C ASN A 66 -8.55 14.57 -3.03
N PRO A 67 -9.52 15.38 -2.56
CA PRO A 67 -9.64 15.74 -1.14
C PRO A 67 -9.80 14.53 -0.22
N ASN A 68 -10.52 13.48 -0.65
CA ASN A 68 -10.73 12.26 0.14
C ASN A 68 -9.43 11.45 0.27
N GLU A 69 -8.62 11.37 -0.80
CA GLU A 69 -7.30 10.73 -0.78
C GLU A 69 -6.31 11.52 0.10
N VAL A 70 -6.37 12.86 0.06
CA VAL A 70 -5.50 13.72 0.89
C VAL A 70 -5.77 13.48 2.38
N ALA A 71 -7.03 13.38 2.78
CA ALA A 71 -7.42 13.11 4.16
C ALA A 71 -6.92 11.75 4.68
N LEU A 72 -6.66 10.78 3.79
CA LEU A 72 -6.20 9.44 4.16
C LEU A 72 -4.68 9.29 4.18
N LYS A 73 -3.92 10.26 3.65
CA LYS A 73 -2.45 10.20 3.62
C LYS A 73 -1.87 9.94 5.01
N GLU A 74 -2.47 10.56 6.03
CA GLU A 74 -2.13 10.30 7.42
C GLU A 74 -2.58 8.89 7.81
N GLY A 75 -1.63 7.96 7.88
CA GLY A 75 -1.90 6.56 8.22
C GLY A 75 -2.16 5.62 7.04
N PHE A 76 -2.21 6.10 5.79
CA PHE A 76 -2.42 5.26 4.60
C PHE A 76 -1.45 4.07 4.52
N TRP A 77 -0.15 4.33 4.63
CA TRP A 77 0.87 3.27 4.52
C TRP A 77 0.74 2.24 5.63
N GLN A 78 0.39 2.68 6.85
CA GLN A 78 0.11 1.80 7.96
C GLN A 78 -1.13 0.95 7.70
N ALA A 79 -2.23 1.54 7.25
CA ALA A 79 -3.46 0.83 6.93
C ALA A 79 -3.24 -0.22 5.81
N CYS A 80 -2.48 0.14 4.78
CA CYS A 80 -2.10 -0.77 3.69
C CYS A 80 -1.31 -1.98 4.22
N SER A 81 -0.27 -1.71 5.01
CA SER A 81 0.60 -2.75 5.57
C SER A 81 -0.16 -3.67 6.53
N GLN A 82 -0.97 -3.10 7.43
CA GLN A 82 -1.78 -3.88 8.37
C GLN A 82 -2.80 -4.75 7.64
N THR A 83 -3.39 -4.26 6.56
CA THR A 83 -4.36 -5.02 5.76
C THR A 83 -3.69 -6.19 5.07
N LEU A 84 -2.55 -5.96 4.41
CA LEU A 84 -1.79 -7.02 3.75
C LEU A 84 -1.26 -8.06 4.77
N ALA A 85 -0.78 -7.61 5.93
CA ALA A 85 -0.31 -8.48 7.00
C ALA A 85 -1.46 -9.31 7.61
N ALA A 86 -2.62 -8.71 7.86
CA ALA A 86 -3.80 -9.40 8.39
C ALA A 86 -4.35 -10.47 7.43
N LYS A 87 -4.06 -10.35 6.13
CA LYS A 87 -4.41 -11.33 5.10
C LYS A 87 -3.33 -12.38 4.86
N GLY A 88 -2.20 -12.31 5.58
CA GLY A 88 -1.09 -13.25 5.46
C GLY A 88 -0.31 -13.11 4.14
N ILE A 89 -0.44 -11.97 3.45
CA ILE A 89 0.20 -11.75 2.14
C ILE A 89 1.64 -11.30 2.28
N ILE A 90 1.91 -10.49 3.30
CA ILE A 90 3.24 -9.99 3.59
C ILE A 90 3.65 -10.47 4.97
N SER A 91 4.90 -10.89 5.07
CA SER A 91 5.50 -11.24 6.35
C SER A 91 6.26 -10.03 6.89
N PRO A 92 6.29 -9.82 8.22
CA PRO A 92 7.21 -8.85 8.79
C PRO A 92 8.64 -9.23 8.39
N VAL A 93 9.44 -8.24 8.00
CA VAL A 93 10.88 -8.43 7.77
C VAL A 93 11.47 -8.79 9.12
N VAL A 94 11.61 -10.10 9.36
CA VAL A 94 12.37 -10.59 10.51
C VAL A 94 13.79 -10.14 10.24
N LYS A 95 14.24 -9.06 10.91
CA LYS A 95 15.67 -8.85 11.09
C LYS A 95 16.15 -10.08 11.85
N ALA A 96 16.74 -11.03 11.13
CA ALA A 96 17.63 -11.99 11.76
C ALA A 96 18.64 -11.17 12.56
N ALA A 97 18.66 -11.43 13.87
CA ALA A 97 19.46 -10.73 14.86
C ALA A 97 20.96 -10.77 14.53
#